data_AF-A0A938K2L2-F1
#
_entry.id   AF-A0A938K2L2-F1
#
_cell.length_a   1.000
_cell.length_b   1.000
_cell.length_c   1.000
_cell.angle_alpha   90.00
_cell.angle_beta   90.00
_cell.angle_gamma   90.00
#
_symmetry.space_group_name_H-M   'P 1'
#
loop_
_entity.id
_entity.type
_entity.pdbx_description
1 polymer ?
#
loop_
_entity_poly.entity_id
_entity_poly.type
_entity_poly.pdbx_seq_one_letter_code
_entity_poly.pdbx_strand_id
1 'polypeptide(L)'
;FYPSPYTSAAILTIDGVGEWATASIGVGRGSQVRLLEEMHFPHSLGLLYSAFTQFTGFKVNSGEYKMMGLAPYGEPKYVDLILRHLVDLKPDGSVELNLEYFDFLHRPSMTGERFAGLFGGPARQPESRITRREIDIARSIQVVTEESMLRMARHAHKLTGEKFLCLAGGVALNCVANGRLLRESPFEDIWIQPAAGDSGCALGAALDVYHSYFGKDRATPARSLQGGSYLGPKYSSSEIEAFLETHGYPYRKMTPGERTDFLARSLEAGKVVGHFSGRLEFGPRSLGSRSILGDARSESMQMDLNLRIKYRESFRPFAPSVLAGRVSDYFDLDRQSPYMLIVAPVKEQRRLTPPPVAAGDDLLPVVRQARSDLPAITHVDYSARIQTVDRADHPAYYDLIQRFEALTGCAVIVNTSFNVRGEPIVCTPEDAYRCFMRTEMNILALEDYVLLKEEQPPWPEGKGEGLESEDASRPSAGDQPRDLLRRLESLFHRSFLPLAKELSDRGQVLVDPEFRRLPSTWSAYQGASTIREIFEFPPALENAAADPKAFPRPA
;
A
#
# COMPACT_ATOMS: atom_id res chain seq x y z
N PHE A 1 10.75 -12.01 -4.34
CA PHE A 1 11.50 -12.73 -5.39
C PHE A 1 10.66 -13.81 -6.08
N TYR A 2 10.21 -14.86 -5.38
CA TYR A 2 9.55 -16.02 -6.00
C TYR A 2 8.45 -15.72 -7.05
N PRO A 3 7.49 -14.80 -6.82
CA PRO A 3 6.47 -14.47 -7.81
C PRO A 3 6.93 -13.48 -8.93
N SER A 4 8.13 -12.94 -8.84
CA SER A 4 8.69 -12.00 -9.83
C SER A 4 9.07 -12.73 -11.14
N PRO A 5 9.10 -12.03 -12.28
CA PRO A 5 9.50 -12.63 -13.56
C PRO A 5 11.02 -12.83 -13.71
N TYR A 6 11.84 -12.40 -12.75
CA TYR A 6 13.30 -12.37 -12.91
C TYR A 6 13.95 -13.67 -12.45
N THR A 7 14.82 -14.29 -13.25
CA THR A 7 15.61 -15.48 -12.85
C THR A 7 16.52 -15.20 -11.65
N SER A 8 17.04 -13.98 -11.59
CA SER A 8 17.98 -13.49 -10.59
C SER A 8 17.67 -12.02 -10.27
N ALA A 9 17.66 -11.66 -8.99
CA ALA A 9 17.40 -10.28 -8.56
C ALA A 9 17.98 -10.00 -7.17
N ALA A 10 18.34 -8.74 -6.94
CA ALA A 10 18.50 -8.21 -5.60
C ALA A 10 17.13 -8.22 -4.89
N ILE A 11 17.14 -8.39 -3.58
CA ILE A 11 15.95 -8.31 -2.73
C ILE A 11 16.21 -7.22 -1.72
N LEU A 12 15.27 -6.28 -1.60
CA LEU A 12 15.29 -5.24 -0.59
C LEU A 12 13.93 -5.21 0.11
N THR A 13 13.91 -5.57 1.38
CA THR A 13 12.75 -5.48 2.26
C THR A 13 12.93 -4.28 3.18
N ILE A 14 11.93 -3.40 3.28
CA ILE A 14 11.98 -2.22 4.15
C ILE A 14 10.64 -2.10 4.90
N ASP A 15 10.68 -2.18 6.22
CA ASP A 15 9.47 -2.26 7.04
C ASP A 15 9.53 -1.40 8.31
N GLY A 16 8.42 -1.39 9.07
CA GLY A 16 8.36 -0.90 10.43
C GLY A 16 9.26 -1.75 11.34
N VAL A 17 8.88 -3.00 11.57
CA VAL A 17 9.65 -3.99 12.34
C VAL A 17 9.15 -5.41 12.02
N GLY A 18 10.06 -6.36 11.80
CA GLY A 18 9.80 -7.79 11.81
C GLY A 18 9.90 -8.36 13.24
N GLU A 19 10.63 -9.45 13.43
CA GLU A 19 11.03 -9.89 14.78
C GLU A 19 12.05 -8.90 15.39
N TRP A 20 13.06 -8.55 14.60
CA TRP A 20 14.08 -7.54 14.93
C TRP A 20 14.53 -6.73 13.71
N ALA A 21 14.51 -7.33 12.52
CA ALA A 21 14.89 -6.65 11.29
C ALA A 21 13.90 -5.55 10.92
N THR A 22 14.42 -4.41 10.50
CA THR A 22 13.65 -3.25 9.99
C THR A 22 13.89 -3.03 8.51
N ALA A 23 15.03 -3.52 8.00
CA ALA A 23 15.31 -3.67 6.59
C ALA A 23 16.24 -4.87 6.36
N SER A 24 16.15 -5.50 5.20
CA SER A 24 17.02 -6.61 4.82
C SER A 24 17.38 -6.54 3.34
N ILE A 25 18.64 -6.87 3.03
CA ILE A 25 19.14 -7.06 1.67
C ILE A 25 19.43 -8.54 1.45
N GLY A 26 18.96 -9.07 0.34
CA GLY A 26 19.21 -10.44 -0.08
C GLY A 26 19.43 -10.56 -1.59
N VAL A 27 19.66 -11.78 -2.03
CA VAL A 27 19.72 -12.15 -3.45
C VAL A 27 18.85 -13.38 -3.68
N GLY A 28 18.01 -13.32 -4.72
CA GLY A 28 17.24 -14.45 -5.20
C GLY A 28 17.82 -14.96 -6.51
N ARG A 29 18.12 -16.26 -6.63
CA ARG A 29 18.64 -16.92 -7.83
C ARG A 29 17.96 -18.26 -8.03
N GLY A 30 17.25 -18.43 -9.14
CA GLY A 30 16.51 -19.67 -9.41
C GLY A 30 15.43 -19.90 -8.36
N SER A 31 15.58 -20.98 -7.58
CA SER A 31 14.71 -21.35 -6.45
C SER A 31 15.27 -20.97 -5.07
N GLN A 32 16.43 -20.30 -5.01
CA GLN A 32 17.08 -19.97 -3.74
C GLN A 32 16.99 -18.49 -3.43
N VAL A 33 16.78 -18.18 -2.14
CA VAL A 33 16.92 -16.84 -1.57
C VAL A 33 17.99 -16.89 -0.49
N ARG A 34 18.91 -15.93 -0.52
CA ARG A 34 19.95 -15.77 0.51
C ARG A 34 19.95 -14.34 1.02
N LEU A 35 19.77 -14.19 2.34
CA LEU A 35 19.94 -12.90 3.02
C LEU A 35 21.43 -12.58 3.18
N LEU A 36 21.77 -11.31 3.07
CA LEU A 36 23.15 -10.81 3.08
C LEU A 36 23.38 -9.84 4.23
N GLU A 37 22.49 -8.86 4.36
CA GLU A 37 22.60 -7.82 5.37
C GLU A 37 21.23 -7.43 5.92
N GLU A 38 21.22 -6.94 7.16
CA GLU A 38 20.03 -6.47 7.85
C GLU A 38 20.33 -5.23 8.70
N MET A 39 19.29 -4.42 8.87
CA MET A 39 19.20 -3.37 9.87
C MET A 39 18.23 -3.81 10.95
N HIS A 40 18.46 -3.39 12.20
CA HIS A 40 17.67 -3.82 13.34
C HIS A 40 16.93 -2.67 14.02
N PHE A 41 15.84 -3.04 14.67
CA PHE A 41 15.13 -2.21 15.63
C PHE A 41 16.11 -1.70 16.70
N PRO A 42 16.01 -0.43 17.13
CA PRO A 42 14.89 0.50 16.96
C PRO A 42 14.93 1.37 15.71
N HIS A 43 15.91 1.16 14.83
CA HIS A 43 16.16 2.04 13.72
C HIS A 43 15.43 1.61 12.46
N SER A 44 14.38 2.35 12.09
CA SER A 44 13.49 1.95 11.01
C SER A 44 13.05 3.16 10.18
N LEU A 45 13.16 3.02 8.86
CA LEU A 45 12.57 3.99 7.94
C LEU A 45 11.04 3.96 8.00
N GLY A 46 10.45 2.77 8.23
CA GLY A 46 9.01 2.61 8.44
C GLY A 46 8.53 3.34 9.68
N LEU A 47 9.18 3.15 10.83
CA LEU A 47 8.82 3.84 12.07
C LEU A 47 9.04 5.36 11.98
N LEU A 48 10.09 5.80 11.30
CA LEU A 48 10.30 7.22 11.01
C LEU A 48 9.11 7.80 10.24
N TYR A 49 8.70 7.17 9.14
CA TYR A 49 7.56 7.64 8.34
C TYR A 49 6.25 7.59 9.15
N SER A 50 6.02 6.54 9.92
CA SER A 50 4.86 6.40 10.82
C SER A 50 4.82 7.48 11.91
N ALA A 51 5.97 7.94 12.41
CA ALA A 51 6.02 9.06 13.35
C ALA A 51 5.49 10.36 12.74
N PHE A 52 5.88 10.66 11.49
CA PHE A 52 5.32 11.78 10.76
C PHE A 52 3.84 11.57 10.39
N THR A 53 3.41 10.32 10.13
CA THR A 53 1.99 10.00 9.88
C THR A 53 1.15 10.39 11.08
N GLN A 54 1.57 9.98 12.28
CA GLN A 54 0.89 10.36 13.53
C GLN A 54 1.00 11.86 13.79
N PHE A 55 2.17 12.47 13.59
CA PHE A 55 2.39 13.88 13.92
C PHE A 55 1.58 14.83 13.03
N THR A 56 1.44 14.46 11.76
CA THR A 56 0.52 15.12 10.82
C THR A 56 -0.93 14.69 11.03
N GLY A 57 -1.24 13.98 12.12
CA GLY A 57 -2.57 13.65 12.63
C GLY A 57 -3.35 12.64 11.82
N PHE A 58 -2.65 11.72 11.16
CA PHE A 58 -3.22 10.52 10.53
C PHE A 58 -2.96 9.28 11.40
N LYS A 59 -3.77 8.23 11.21
CA LYS A 59 -3.65 6.97 11.96
C LYS A 59 -2.43 6.19 11.49
N VAL A 60 -1.63 5.64 12.39
CA VAL A 60 -0.49 4.76 12.04
C VAL A 60 -1.02 3.43 11.47
N ASN A 61 -0.28 2.84 10.53
CA ASN A 61 -0.62 1.61 9.80
C ASN A 61 -1.89 1.71 8.93
N SER A 62 -2.29 2.94 8.59
CA SER A 62 -3.46 3.24 7.75
C SER A 62 -3.32 4.60 7.07
N GLY A 63 -2.68 5.57 7.71
CA GLY A 63 -2.60 6.97 7.26
C GLY A 63 -1.41 7.29 6.38
N GLU A 64 -0.46 6.38 6.22
CA GLU A 64 0.81 6.59 5.50
C GLU A 64 0.54 7.01 4.05
N TYR A 65 -0.45 6.41 3.41
CA TYR A 65 -0.84 6.78 2.05
C TYR A 65 -1.54 8.15 1.96
N LYS A 66 -2.15 8.62 3.06
CA LYS A 66 -2.76 9.96 3.11
C LYS A 66 -1.67 11.01 3.17
N MET A 67 -0.68 10.80 4.02
CA MET A 67 0.51 11.65 4.08
C MET A 67 1.27 11.66 2.75
N MET A 68 1.45 10.50 2.12
CA MET A 68 2.05 10.40 0.79
C MET A 68 1.26 11.19 -0.26
N GLY A 69 -0.07 11.15 -0.21
CA GLY A 69 -0.93 11.92 -1.11
C GLY A 69 -0.96 13.42 -0.83
N LEU A 70 -0.61 13.83 0.40
CA LEU A 70 -0.52 15.22 0.83
C LEU A 70 0.80 15.87 0.41
N ALA A 71 1.89 15.09 0.36
CA ALA A 71 3.24 15.57 0.10
C ALA A 71 3.38 16.47 -1.15
N PRO A 72 2.76 16.18 -2.31
CA PRO A 72 2.93 17.02 -3.51
C PRO A 72 2.40 18.46 -3.38
N TYR A 73 1.55 18.73 -2.39
CA TYR A 73 1.05 20.09 -2.13
C TYR A 73 2.05 20.97 -1.37
N GLY A 74 3.13 20.39 -0.83
CA GLY A 74 4.06 21.07 0.07
C GLY A 74 5.40 21.46 -0.54
N GLU A 75 6.13 22.28 0.21
CA GLU A 75 7.55 22.59 -0.02
C GLU A 75 8.43 21.78 0.94
N PRO A 76 9.63 21.34 0.50
CA PRO A 76 10.54 20.51 1.30
C PRO A 76 11.31 21.31 2.38
N LYS A 77 10.64 22.17 3.13
CA LYS A 77 11.25 23.13 4.07
C LYS A 77 11.97 22.49 5.26
N TYR A 78 11.57 21.30 5.65
CA TYR A 78 12.04 20.64 6.86
C TYR A 78 13.07 19.53 6.59
N VAL A 79 13.49 19.31 5.34
CA VAL A 79 14.45 18.24 4.99
C VAL A 79 15.74 18.35 5.82
N ASP A 80 16.36 19.54 5.84
CA ASP A 80 17.59 19.77 6.61
C ASP A 80 17.36 19.65 8.11
N LEU A 81 16.15 19.95 8.60
CA LEU A 81 15.83 19.81 10.01
C LEU A 81 15.72 18.33 10.41
N ILE A 82 15.06 17.53 9.56
CA ILE A 82 14.91 16.08 9.74
C ILE A 82 16.28 15.39 9.73
N LEU A 83 17.11 15.68 8.73
CA LEU A 83 18.45 15.06 8.57
C LEU A 83 19.45 15.49 9.66
N ARG A 84 19.28 16.69 10.25
CA ARG A 84 20.18 17.15 11.32
C ARG A 84 19.80 16.63 12.70
N HIS A 85 18.51 16.47 12.98
CA HIS A 85 18.04 16.23 14.35
C HIS A 85 17.41 14.86 14.57
N LEU A 86 16.72 14.30 13.57
CA LEU A 86 15.87 13.12 13.75
C LEU A 86 16.48 11.85 13.21
N VAL A 87 17.20 11.94 12.09
CA VAL A 87 17.76 10.77 11.42
C VAL A 87 19.11 11.09 10.80
N ASP A 88 20.12 10.30 11.16
CA ASP A 88 21.38 10.26 10.44
C ASP A 88 21.26 9.24 9.29
N LEU A 89 21.00 9.78 8.10
CA LEU A 89 20.91 9.00 6.87
C LEU A 89 22.31 8.80 6.27
N LYS A 90 22.81 7.57 6.37
CA LYS A 90 24.15 7.19 5.91
C LYS A 90 24.25 7.11 4.38
N PRO A 91 25.47 7.07 3.81
CA PRO A 91 25.67 6.97 2.36
C PRO A 91 25.14 5.66 1.73
N ASP A 92 25.12 4.56 2.48
CA ASP A 92 24.59 3.24 2.09
C ASP A 92 23.07 3.11 2.31
N GLY A 93 22.43 4.19 2.75
CA GLY A 93 21.00 4.28 2.99
C GLY A 93 20.55 3.78 4.35
N SER A 94 21.44 3.28 5.20
CA SER A 94 21.05 2.94 6.57
C SER A 94 20.65 4.21 7.34
N VAL A 95 19.68 4.08 8.25
CA VAL A 95 19.07 5.21 8.97
C VAL A 95 19.25 5.06 10.46
N GLU A 96 20.03 5.91 11.12
CA GLU A 96 20.11 5.94 12.59
C GLU A 96 19.16 6.99 13.15
N LEU A 97 18.13 6.56 13.88
CA LEU A 97 17.16 7.46 14.49
C LEU A 97 17.72 8.07 15.77
N ASN A 98 17.51 9.38 15.93
CA ASN A 98 17.74 10.05 17.19
C ASN A 98 16.54 9.80 18.12
N LEU A 99 16.61 8.70 18.88
CA LEU A 99 15.54 8.18 19.72
C LEU A 99 15.05 9.17 20.79
N GLU A 100 15.83 10.20 21.11
CA GLU A 100 15.42 11.29 21.99
C GLU A 100 14.17 12.06 21.52
N TYR A 101 13.83 11.99 20.23
CA TYR A 101 12.66 12.66 19.65
C TYR A 101 11.46 11.73 19.47
N PHE A 102 11.60 10.44 19.80
CA PHE A 102 10.57 9.43 19.53
C PHE A 102 10.10 8.78 20.83
N ASP A 103 8.79 8.52 20.89
CA ASP A 103 8.14 7.98 22.08
C ASP A 103 7.81 6.47 21.94
N PHE A 104 7.93 5.90 20.73
CA PHE A 104 7.44 4.55 20.41
C PHE A 104 8.14 3.40 21.17
N LEU A 105 9.25 3.67 21.85
CA LEU A 105 9.93 2.70 22.71
C LEU A 105 9.30 2.58 24.10
N HIS A 106 8.60 3.60 24.55
CA HIS A 106 8.18 3.73 25.95
C HIS A 106 6.72 4.16 26.12
N ARG A 107 6.05 4.56 25.04
CA ARG A 107 4.67 5.03 25.04
C ARG A 107 3.89 4.52 23.82
N PRO A 108 2.55 4.51 23.87
CA PRO A 108 1.71 4.20 22.71
C PRO A 108 1.78 5.24 21.57
N SER A 109 2.41 6.40 21.79
CA SER A 109 2.62 7.44 20.79
C SER A 109 3.95 7.27 20.05
N MET A 110 4.00 7.69 18.79
CA MET A 110 5.23 7.73 18.00
C MET A 110 6.10 8.94 18.36
N THR A 111 5.48 10.07 18.69
CA THR A 111 6.15 11.38 18.89
C THR A 111 5.75 12.05 20.20
N GLY A 112 6.67 12.82 20.79
CA GLY A 112 6.47 13.55 22.05
C GLY A 112 6.78 15.06 21.97
N GLU A 113 7.00 15.69 23.12
CA GLU A 113 7.21 17.15 23.24
C GLU A 113 8.46 17.65 22.50
N ARG A 114 9.54 16.88 22.48
CA ARG A 114 10.78 17.25 21.74
C ARG A 114 10.53 17.30 20.23
N PHE A 115 9.79 16.34 19.70
CA PHE A 115 9.35 16.33 18.30
C PHE A 115 8.45 17.54 18.01
N ALA A 116 7.48 17.81 18.89
CA ALA A 116 6.61 18.98 18.76
C ALA A 116 7.38 20.31 18.77
N GLY A 117 8.37 20.45 19.66
CA GLY A 117 9.25 21.62 19.71
C GLY A 117 10.02 21.83 18.40
N LEU A 118 10.50 20.75 17.78
CA LEU A 118 11.24 20.80 16.52
C LEU A 118 10.38 21.36 15.37
N PHE A 119 9.09 21.01 15.33
CA PHE A 119 8.16 21.46 14.29
C PHE A 119 7.25 22.62 14.72
N GLY A 120 7.62 23.34 15.78
CA GLY A 120 6.95 24.57 16.19
C GLY A 120 5.51 24.39 16.69
N GLY A 121 5.19 23.26 17.33
CA GLY A 121 3.92 23.04 18.01
C GLY A 121 3.49 21.57 18.09
N PRO A 122 2.37 21.26 18.75
CA PRO A 122 1.91 19.88 18.94
C PRO A 122 1.52 19.21 17.62
N ALA A 123 1.41 17.87 17.66
CA ALA A 123 0.86 17.07 16.56
C ALA A 123 -0.55 17.56 16.18
N ARG A 124 -0.89 17.46 14.89
CA ARG A 124 -2.23 17.81 14.40
C ARG A 124 -3.27 16.87 15.03
N GLN A 125 -4.37 17.43 15.54
CA GLN A 125 -5.49 16.61 16.00
C GLN A 125 -6.16 15.91 14.81
N PRO A 126 -6.54 14.63 14.91
CA PRO A 126 -7.27 13.94 13.84
C PRO A 126 -8.50 14.73 13.38
N GLU A 127 -8.78 14.72 12.08
CA GLU A 127 -9.87 15.46 11.43
C GLU A 127 -9.84 17.00 11.58
N SER A 128 -8.88 17.59 12.30
CA SER A 128 -8.73 19.04 12.32
C SER A 128 -8.17 19.54 10.99
N ARG A 129 -8.36 20.84 10.72
CA ARG A 129 -7.85 21.49 9.51
C ARG A 129 -6.36 21.17 9.31
N ILE A 130 -6.01 20.73 8.10
CA ILE A 130 -4.62 20.57 7.65
C ILE A 130 -4.09 21.96 7.29
N THR A 131 -2.97 22.36 7.88
CA THR A 131 -2.34 23.66 7.59
C THR A 131 -1.11 23.47 6.70
N ARG A 132 -0.55 24.58 6.21
CA ARG A 132 0.70 24.55 5.44
C ARG A 132 1.84 23.86 6.18
N ARG A 133 1.86 23.93 7.52
CA ARG A 133 2.85 23.25 8.35
C ARG A 133 2.83 21.74 8.11
N GLU A 134 1.68 21.09 8.23
CA GLU A 134 1.57 19.65 8.02
C GLU A 134 1.85 19.25 6.57
N ILE A 135 1.47 20.10 5.61
CA ILE A 135 1.72 19.89 4.19
C ILE A 135 3.23 19.93 3.87
N ASP A 136 3.94 20.95 4.37
CA ASP A 136 5.39 21.09 4.18
C ASP A 136 6.16 19.99 4.95
N ILE A 137 5.67 19.56 6.11
CA ILE A 137 6.20 18.40 6.85
C ILE A 137 6.05 17.12 6.01
N ALA A 138 4.86 16.85 5.47
CA ALA A 138 4.60 15.69 4.62
C ALA A 138 5.52 15.68 3.39
N ARG A 139 5.70 16.83 2.72
CA ARG A 139 6.66 16.96 1.61
C ARG A 139 8.09 16.63 2.04
N SER A 140 8.51 17.15 3.18
CA SER A 140 9.89 17.04 3.64
C SER A 140 10.27 15.60 4.03
N ILE A 141 9.41 14.90 4.78
CA ILE A 141 9.67 13.49 5.11
C ILE A 141 9.63 12.61 3.87
N GLN A 142 8.72 12.88 2.93
CA GLN A 142 8.64 12.14 1.67
C GLN A 142 9.96 12.24 0.88
N VAL A 143 10.59 13.42 0.81
CA VAL A 143 11.93 13.59 0.21
C VAL A 143 12.99 12.75 0.91
N VAL A 144 13.01 12.76 2.25
CA VAL A 144 13.97 11.96 3.03
C VAL A 144 13.75 10.46 2.79
N THR A 145 12.51 9.99 2.79
CA THR A 145 12.19 8.58 2.53
C THR A 145 12.59 8.12 1.13
N GLU A 146 12.34 8.93 0.11
CA GLU A 146 12.76 8.62 -1.26
C GLU A 146 14.29 8.52 -1.37
N GLU A 147 15.02 9.45 -0.75
CA GLU A 147 16.48 9.44 -0.75
C GLU A 147 17.04 8.24 0.01
N SER A 148 16.46 7.90 1.17
CA SER A 148 16.84 6.70 1.93
C SER A 148 16.68 5.44 1.08
N MET A 149 15.51 5.24 0.47
CA MET A 149 15.25 4.08 -0.39
C MET A 149 16.20 4.02 -1.58
N LEU A 150 16.51 5.16 -2.21
CA LEU A 150 17.44 5.21 -3.35
C LEU A 150 18.88 4.81 -2.95
N ARG A 151 19.35 5.26 -1.78
CA ARG A 151 20.66 4.85 -1.25
C ARG A 151 20.70 3.37 -0.88
N MET A 152 19.65 2.87 -0.21
CA MET A 152 19.52 1.43 0.10
C MET A 152 19.53 0.58 -1.18
N ALA A 153 18.83 1.01 -2.23
CA ALA A 153 18.82 0.32 -3.52
C ALA A 153 20.20 0.33 -4.19
N ARG A 154 20.91 1.45 -4.18
CA ARG A 154 22.30 1.55 -4.70
C ARG A 154 23.25 0.65 -3.93
N HIS A 155 23.10 0.57 -2.60
CA HIS A 155 23.88 -0.33 -1.76
C HIS A 155 23.57 -1.80 -2.08
N ALA A 156 22.29 -2.17 -2.18
CA ALA A 156 21.88 -3.51 -2.60
C ALA A 156 22.43 -3.89 -3.97
N HIS A 157 22.42 -2.98 -4.94
CA HIS A 157 23.03 -3.20 -6.26
C HIS A 157 24.54 -3.42 -6.16
N LYS A 158 25.26 -2.60 -5.39
CA LYS A 158 26.71 -2.75 -5.17
C LYS A 158 27.05 -4.09 -4.52
N LEU A 159 26.24 -4.52 -3.55
CA LEU A 159 26.45 -5.76 -2.79
C LEU A 159 26.16 -7.01 -3.63
N THR A 160 25.13 -6.97 -4.48
CA THR A 160 24.62 -8.15 -5.18
C THR A 160 25.08 -8.26 -6.64
N GLY A 161 25.34 -7.12 -7.30
CA GLY A 161 25.64 -7.04 -8.73
C GLY A 161 24.45 -7.41 -9.65
N GLU A 162 23.24 -7.47 -9.10
CA GLU A 162 22.05 -7.93 -9.82
C GLU A 162 21.45 -6.83 -10.70
N LYS A 163 20.91 -7.22 -11.86
CA LYS A 163 20.29 -6.31 -12.82
C LYS A 163 18.89 -5.85 -12.42
N PHE A 164 18.19 -6.65 -11.63
CA PHE A 164 16.80 -6.43 -11.24
C PHE A 164 16.66 -6.34 -9.72
N LEU A 165 15.64 -5.59 -9.26
CA LEU A 165 15.34 -5.42 -7.85
C LEU A 165 13.92 -5.93 -7.52
N CYS A 166 13.82 -6.79 -6.51
CA CYS A 166 12.56 -7.15 -5.88
C CYS A 166 12.35 -6.38 -4.57
N LEU A 167 11.20 -5.71 -4.42
CA LEU A 167 10.85 -4.91 -3.25
C LEU A 167 9.70 -5.53 -2.44
N ALA A 168 9.84 -5.50 -1.12
CA ALA A 168 8.82 -5.89 -0.14
C ALA A 168 8.96 -5.07 1.16
N GLY A 169 8.10 -5.34 2.14
CA GLY A 169 7.97 -4.58 3.39
C GLY A 169 7.02 -3.40 3.25
N GLY A 170 6.43 -2.95 4.36
CA GLY A 170 5.41 -1.90 4.37
C GLY A 170 5.81 -0.61 3.64
N VAL A 171 7.10 -0.23 3.70
CA VAL A 171 7.62 0.98 3.06
C VAL A 171 7.65 0.85 1.53
N ALA A 172 7.76 -0.37 0.99
CA ALA A 172 7.70 -0.61 -0.46
C ALA A 172 6.32 -0.33 -1.08
N LEU A 173 5.28 -0.05 -0.27
CA LEU A 173 4.00 0.48 -0.76
C LEU A 173 4.06 1.99 -1.10
N ASN A 174 5.18 2.68 -0.83
CA ASN A 174 5.41 4.05 -1.22
C ASN A 174 5.68 4.15 -2.74
N CYS A 175 4.61 4.30 -3.51
CA CYS A 175 4.66 4.32 -4.97
C CYS A 175 5.40 5.54 -5.55
N VAL A 176 5.54 6.62 -4.77
CA VAL A 176 6.31 7.81 -5.17
C VAL A 176 7.82 7.47 -5.14
N ALA A 177 8.29 6.86 -4.05
CA ALA A 177 9.66 6.39 -3.94
C ALA A 177 9.97 5.29 -4.96
N ASN A 178 9.06 4.34 -5.19
CA ASN A 178 9.22 3.32 -6.23
C ASN A 178 9.38 3.93 -7.64
N GLY A 179 8.63 4.99 -7.94
CA GLY A 179 8.77 5.71 -9.21
C GLY A 179 10.15 6.34 -9.38
N ARG A 180 10.74 6.88 -8.31
CA ARG A 180 12.13 7.38 -8.32
C ARG A 180 13.14 6.25 -8.44
N LEU A 181 12.96 5.14 -7.69
CA LEU A 181 13.82 3.96 -7.81
C LEU A 181 13.87 3.44 -9.24
N LEU A 182 12.72 3.33 -9.90
CA LEU A 182 12.66 2.87 -11.29
C LEU A 182 13.47 3.75 -12.25
N ARG A 183 13.49 5.08 -12.03
CA ARG A 183 14.17 6.04 -12.92
C ARG A 183 15.63 6.29 -12.58
N GLU A 184 15.98 6.28 -11.29
CA GLU A 184 17.24 6.84 -10.78
C GLU A 184 18.18 5.77 -10.17
N SER A 185 17.68 4.56 -9.94
CA SER A 185 18.50 3.46 -9.43
C SER A 185 19.30 2.78 -10.57
N PRO A 186 20.37 2.04 -10.24
CA PRO A 186 21.17 1.33 -11.25
C PRO A 186 20.51 0.07 -11.82
N PHE A 187 19.31 -0.29 -11.36
CA PHE A 187 18.61 -1.50 -11.82
C PHE A 187 17.93 -1.27 -13.17
N GLU A 188 17.95 -2.28 -14.04
CA GLU A 188 17.28 -2.26 -15.35
C GLU A 188 15.75 -2.24 -15.19
N ASP A 189 15.25 -2.94 -14.17
CA ASP A 189 13.82 -2.98 -13.82
C ASP A 189 13.59 -3.36 -12.35
N ILE A 190 12.39 -3.04 -11.84
CA ILE A 190 12.00 -3.34 -10.46
C ILE A 190 10.66 -4.09 -10.41
N TRP A 191 10.54 -5.02 -9.47
CA TRP A 191 9.30 -5.73 -9.18
C TRP A 191 8.92 -5.53 -7.71
N ILE A 192 7.74 -4.99 -7.45
CA ILE A 192 7.24 -4.72 -6.11
C ILE A 192 6.10 -5.69 -5.81
N GLN A 193 6.15 -6.36 -4.67
CA GLN A 193 5.08 -7.26 -4.24
C GLN A 193 3.77 -6.48 -4.05
N PRO A 194 2.67 -6.78 -4.79
CA PRO A 194 1.34 -6.19 -4.59
C PRO A 194 0.90 -6.05 -3.13
N ALA A 195 1.14 -7.10 -2.33
CA ALA A 195 0.86 -7.15 -0.91
C ALA A 195 2.18 -6.99 -0.11
N ALA A 196 2.92 -5.90 -0.32
CA ALA A 196 4.30 -5.77 0.16
C ALA A 196 4.45 -5.80 1.69
N GLY A 197 3.49 -5.27 2.45
CA GLY A 197 3.50 -5.35 3.92
C GLY A 197 3.11 -6.75 4.43
N ASP A 198 2.86 -6.87 5.73
CA ASP A 198 2.72 -8.14 6.46
C ASP A 198 1.75 -9.15 5.84
N SER A 199 0.68 -8.69 5.20
CA SER A 199 -0.25 -9.57 4.48
C SER A 199 0.45 -10.49 3.48
N GLY A 200 1.51 -10.02 2.81
CA GLY A 200 2.28 -10.79 1.83
C GLY A 200 3.16 -11.87 2.45
N CYS A 201 3.43 -11.82 3.77
CA CYS A 201 4.27 -12.81 4.44
C CYS A 201 3.69 -14.22 4.35
N ALA A 202 2.36 -14.38 4.36
CA ALA A 202 1.73 -15.69 4.19
C ALA A 202 2.07 -16.33 2.83
N LEU A 203 2.03 -15.53 1.75
CA LEU A 203 2.45 -15.98 0.42
C LEU A 203 3.96 -16.22 0.36
N GLY A 204 4.74 -15.32 0.95
CA GLY A 204 6.20 -15.43 1.02
C GLY A 204 6.65 -16.72 1.71
N ALA A 205 6.11 -17.00 2.89
CA ALA A 205 6.40 -18.21 3.67
C ALA A 205 6.03 -19.49 2.91
N ALA A 206 4.83 -19.53 2.30
CA ALA A 206 4.40 -20.68 1.51
C ALA A 206 5.32 -20.94 0.31
N LEU A 207 5.73 -19.89 -0.41
CA LEU A 207 6.64 -20.00 -1.55
C LEU A 207 8.06 -20.37 -1.13
N ASP A 208 8.55 -19.85 0.00
CA ASP A 208 9.88 -20.18 0.49
C ASP A 208 9.97 -21.63 0.97
N VAL A 209 8.95 -22.13 1.69
CA VAL A 209 8.86 -23.55 2.04
C VAL A 209 8.80 -24.42 0.78
N TYR A 210 7.99 -24.03 -0.22
CA TYR A 210 7.88 -24.79 -1.46
C TYR A 210 9.21 -24.90 -2.23
N HIS A 211 9.95 -23.80 -2.34
CA HIS A 211 11.19 -23.75 -3.12
C HIS A 211 12.43 -24.13 -2.32
N SER A 212 12.67 -23.48 -1.18
CA SER A 212 13.87 -23.68 -0.37
C SER A 212 13.84 -24.99 0.42
N TYR A 213 12.70 -25.34 1.05
CA TYR A 213 12.62 -26.52 1.90
C TYR A 213 12.35 -27.81 1.10
N PHE A 214 11.31 -27.83 0.27
CA PHE A 214 10.97 -28.98 -0.58
C PHE A 214 11.83 -29.09 -1.85
N GLY A 215 12.70 -28.12 -2.11
CA GLY A 215 13.62 -28.15 -3.25
C GLY A 215 12.92 -28.14 -4.62
N LYS A 216 11.69 -27.62 -4.70
CA LYS A 216 10.95 -27.58 -5.96
C LYS A 216 11.49 -26.47 -6.86
N ASP A 217 11.67 -26.81 -8.13
CA ASP A 217 12.15 -25.85 -9.12
C ASP A 217 11.20 -24.65 -9.25
N ARG A 218 11.79 -23.47 -9.46
CA ARG A 218 11.03 -22.27 -9.77
C ARG A 218 10.92 -22.10 -11.28
N ALA A 219 9.71 -22.12 -11.79
CA ALA A 219 9.44 -21.69 -13.16
C ALA A 219 9.85 -20.21 -13.30
N THR A 220 10.57 -19.87 -14.36
CA THR A 220 10.89 -18.47 -14.67
C THR A 220 10.07 -18.00 -15.86
N PRO A 221 8.85 -17.49 -15.63
CA PRO A 221 7.99 -17.03 -16.70
C PRO A 221 8.41 -15.66 -17.24
N ALA A 222 7.96 -15.33 -18.45
CA ALA A 222 8.07 -13.98 -19.01
C ALA A 222 7.22 -12.93 -18.26
N ARG A 223 6.29 -13.35 -17.39
CA ARG A 223 5.37 -12.51 -16.61
C ARG A 223 5.30 -13.00 -15.17
N SER A 224 5.02 -12.11 -14.22
CA SER A 224 4.86 -12.50 -12.81
C SER A 224 3.92 -13.69 -12.61
N LEU A 225 4.32 -14.66 -11.78
CA LEU A 225 3.51 -15.83 -11.43
C LEU A 225 2.28 -15.48 -10.57
N GLN A 226 2.18 -14.24 -10.09
CA GLN A 226 1.07 -13.81 -9.23
C GLN A 226 -0.21 -13.47 -10.03
N GLY A 227 -0.17 -13.50 -11.37
CA GLY A 227 -1.34 -13.43 -12.24
C GLY A 227 -2.25 -12.23 -11.96
N GLY A 228 -1.71 -11.01 -12.00
CA GLY A 228 -2.45 -9.79 -11.66
C GLY A 228 -2.78 -9.61 -10.17
N SER A 229 -2.30 -10.51 -9.30
CA SER A 229 -2.67 -10.62 -7.89
C SER A 229 -4.13 -11.01 -7.65
N TYR A 230 -4.82 -11.61 -8.62
CA TYR A 230 -6.19 -12.07 -8.47
C TYR A 230 -6.27 -13.41 -7.73
N LEU A 231 -5.90 -13.40 -6.45
CA LEU A 231 -5.75 -14.60 -5.61
C LEU A 231 -6.95 -14.92 -4.71
N GLY A 232 -7.91 -14.00 -4.57
CA GLY A 232 -9.06 -14.13 -3.69
C GLY A 232 -10.25 -14.90 -4.27
N PRO A 233 -11.41 -14.91 -3.58
CA PRO A 233 -12.61 -15.60 -4.03
C PRO A 233 -13.18 -15.01 -5.32
N LYS A 234 -13.88 -15.85 -6.08
CA LYS A 234 -14.75 -15.48 -7.20
C LYS A 234 -16.13 -16.04 -6.91
N TYR A 235 -17.16 -15.33 -7.36
CA TYR A 235 -18.55 -15.75 -7.27
C TYR A 235 -19.04 -16.13 -8.67
N SER A 236 -19.76 -17.23 -8.78
CA SER A 236 -20.40 -17.69 -10.00
C SER A 236 -21.66 -16.88 -10.31
N SER A 237 -22.04 -16.83 -11.59
CA SER A 237 -23.28 -16.15 -11.99
C SER A 237 -24.52 -16.73 -11.31
N SER A 238 -24.51 -18.02 -10.90
CA SER A 238 -25.59 -18.65 -10.12
C SER A 238 -25.61 -18.21 -8.65
N GLU A 239 -24.44 -18.01 -8.01
CA GLU A 239 -24.37 -17.48 -6.64
C GLU A 239 -24.86 -16.03 -6.60
N ILE A 240 -24.49 -15.22 -7.60
CA ILE A 240 -24.99 -13.84 -7.72
C ILE A 240 -26.50 -13.82 -7.94
N GLU A 241 -27.02 -14.64 -8.86
CA GLU A 241 -28.46 -14.73 -9.14
C GLU A 241 -29.25 -15.13 -7.89
N ALA A 242 -28.82 -16.19 -7.21
CA ALA A 242 -29.46 -16.65 -5.98
C ALA A 242 -29.47 -15.56 -4.89
N PHE A 243 -28.35 -14.82 -4.73
CA PHE A 243 -28.28 -13.69 -3.81
C PHE A 243 -29.31 -12.60 -4.16
N LEU A 244 -29.37 -12.19 -5.43
CA LEU A 244 -30.26 -11.14 -5.90
C LEU A 244 -31.74 -11.53 -5.78
N GLU A 245 -32.08 -12.76 -6.15
CA GLU A 245 -33.45 -13.29 -6.07
C GLU A 245 -33.92 -13.45 -4.63
N THR A 246 -33.06 -13.99 -3.75
CA THR A 246 -33.39 -14.17 -2.32
C THR A 246 -33.77 -12.85 -1.64
N HIS A 247 -33.12 -11.76 -2.04
CA HIS A 247 -33.38 -10.44 -1.47
C HIS A 247 -34.37 -9.59 -2.28
N GLY A 248 -34.80 -10.07 -3.46
CA GLY A 248 -35.70 -9.33 -4.35
C GLY A 248 -35.10 -8.05 -4.93
N TYR A 249 -33.79 -7.99 -5.14
CA TYR A 249 -33.11 -6.82 -5.68
C TYR A 249 -33.28 -6.73 -7.21
N PRO A 250 -33.81 -5.63 -7.78
CA PRO A 250 -33.97 -5.49 -9.22
C PRO A 250 -32.63 -5.50 -9.97
N TYR A 251 -32.51 -6.31 -11.01
CA TYR A 251 -31.31 -6.43 -11.80
C TYR A 251 -31.60 -6.64 -13.29
N ARG A 252 -30.59 -6.41 -14.12
CA ARG A 252 -30.57 -6.72 -15.56
C ARG A 252 -29.44 -7.71 -15.84
N LYS A 253 -29.79 -8.90 -16.31
CA LYS A 253 -28.81 -9.90 -16.77
C LYS A 253 -28.35 -9.54 -18.18
N MET A 254 -27.05 -9.43 -18.40
CA MET A 254 -26.47 -9.02 -19.68
C MET A 254 -25.43 -10.05 -20.13
N THR A 255 -25.29 -10.25 -21.43
CA THR A 255 -24.14 -10.98 -21.96
C THR A 255 -22.84 -10.17 -21.74
N PRO A 256 -21.66 -10.80 -21.78
CA PRO A 256 -20.39 -10.10 -21.58
C PRO A 256 -20.20 -8.90 -22.53
N GLY A 257 -20.61 -9.02 -23.80
CA GLY A 257 -20.51 -7.95 -24.78
C GLY A 257 -21.46 -6.79 -24.50
N GLU A 258 -22.73 -7.08 -24.19
CA GLU A 258 -23.73 -6.07 -23.82
C GLU A 258 -23.34 -5.31 -22.55
N ARG A 259 -22.89 -6.05 -21.52
CA ARG A 259 -22.38 -5.47 -20.28
C ARG A 259 -21.22 -4.52 -20.55
N THR A 260 -20.25 -4.96 -21.35
CA THR A 260 -19.05 -4.16 -21.68
C THR A 260 -19.45 -2.86 -22.39
N ASP A 261 -20.33 -2.92 -23.38
CA ASP A 261 -20.82 -1.73 -24.08
C ASP A 261 -21.62 -0.82 -23.15
N PHE A 262 -22.52 -1.37 -22.35
CA PHE A 262 -23.35 -0.63 -21.41
C PHE A 262 -22.50 0.13 -20.38
N LEU A 263 -21.52 -0.54 -19.76
CA LEU A 263 -20.63 0.08 -18.78
C LEU A 263 -19.74 1.13 -19.42
N ALA A 264 -19.17 0.89 -20.62
CA ALA A 264 -18.35 1.86 -21.31
C ALA A 264 -19.12 3.15 -21.65
N ARG A 265 -20.35 3.02 -22.17
CA ARG A 265 -21.24 4.17 -22.44
C ARG A 265 -21.65 4.88 -21.15
N SER A 266 -21.85 4.14 -20.07
CA SER A 266 -22.18 4.73 -18.77
C SER A 266 -21.03 5.57 -18.22
N LEU A 267 -19.79 5.08 -18.33
CA LEU A 267 -18.59 5.83 -17.98
C LEU A 267 -18.47 7.08 -18.85
N GLU A 268 -18.66 6.97 -20.17
CA GLU A 268 -18.66 8.10 -21.10
C GLU A 268 -19.71 9.16 -20.72
N ALA A 269 -20.88 8.73 -20.25
CA ALA A 269 -21.94 9.60 -19.75
C ALA A 269 -21.66 10.16 -18.33
N GLY A 270 -20.46 9.98 -17.78
CA GLY A 270 -20.05 10.49 -16.47
C GLY A 270 -20.64 9.72 -15.28
N LYS A 271 -21.16 8.51 -15.48
CA LYS A 271 -21.70 7.68 -14.39
C LYS A 271 -20.58 6.99 -13.62
N VAL A 272 -20.78 6.83 -12.32
CA VAL A 272 -19.91 6.07 -11.43
C VAL A 272 -20.37 4.61 -11.36
N VAL A 273 -19.45 3.69 -11.62
CA VAL A 273 -19.73 2.24 -11.68
C VAL A 273 -18.99 1.51 -10.56
N GLY A 274 -19.72 0.82 -9.68
CA GLY A 274 -19.17 -0.24 -8.84
C GLY A 274 -18.95 -1.49 -9.69
N HIS A 275 -17.71 -1.89 -9.90
CA HIS A 275 -17.31 -3.01 -10.74
C HIS A 275 -16.83 -4.18 -9.88
N PHE A 276 -17.61 -5.26 -9.89
CA PHE A 276 -17.33 -6.53 -9.24
C PHE A 276 -17.22 -7.61 -10.31
N SER A 277 -16.00 -8.07 -10.62
CA SER A 277 -15.80 -9.10 -11.63
C SER A 277 -14.55 -9.94 -11.38
N GLY A 278 -14.71 -11.26 -11.52
CA GLY A 278 -13.64 -12.23 -11.36
C GLY A 278 -13.15 -12.37 -9.92
N ARG A 279 -11.94 -12.92 -9.79
CA ARG A 279 -11.31 -13.17 -8.50
C ARG A 279 -10.89 -11.84 -7.86
N LEU A 280 -11.12 -11.71 -6.56
CA LEU A 280 -10.67 -10.58 -5.75
C LEU A 280 -9.14 -10.44 -5.82
N GLU A 281 -8.67 -9.18 -5.85
CA GLU A 281 -7.24 -8.86 -5.81
C GLU A 281 -6.66 -9.04 -4.40
N PHE A 282 -5.39 -9.41 -4.33
CA PHE A 282 -4.64 -9.57 -3.10
C PHE A 282 -3.68 -8.39 -2.91
N GLY A 283 -3.89 -7.64 -1.84
CA GLY A 283 -3.15 -6.44 -1.50
C GLY A 283 -4.08 -5.25 -1.21
N PRO A 284 -3.52 -4.05 -0.97
CA PRO A 284 -4.29 -2.88 -0.53
C PRO A 284 -4.84 -2.03 -1.68
N ARG A 285 -4.77 -2.51 -2.93
CA ARG A 285 -5.12 -1.74 -4.14
C ARG A 285 -6.17 -2.49 -4.92
N SER A 286 -7.20 -1.76 -5.35
CA SER A 286 -8.13 -2.33 -6.31
C SER A 286 -7.64 -2.23 -7.74
N LEU A 287 -7.60 -3.38 -8.39
CA LEU A 287 -6.95 -3.61 -9.68
C LEU A 287 -7.97 -3.97 -10.77
N GLY A 288 -9.23 -3.58 -10.61
CA GLY A 288 -10.29 -3.82 -11.59
C GLY A 288 -11.28 -4.91 -11.21
N SER A 289 -10.97 -5.78 -10.24
CA SER A 289 -11.95 -6.81 -9.81
C SER A 289 -12.97 -6.33 -8.79
N ARG A 290 -12.57 -5.42 -7.88
CA ARG A 290 -13.43 -4.79 -6.87
C ARG A 290 -13.17 -3.29 -6.89
N SER A 291 -13.60 -2.64 -7.96
CA SER A 291 -13.22 -1.27 -8.27
C SER A 291 -14.43 -0.35 -8.36
N ILE A 292 -14.26 0.92 -8.00
CA ILE A 292 -15.17 1.99 -8.39
C ILE A 292 -14.51 2.71 -9.57
N LEU A 293 -15.25 2.77 -10.68
CA LEU A 293 -14.79 3.27 -11.95
C LEU A 293 -15.46 4.60 -12.30
N GLY A 294 -14.75 5.43 -13.05
CA GLY A 294 -15.23 6.71 -13.56
C GLY A 294 -14.46 7.18 -14.79
N ASP A 295 -14.93 8.24 -15.43
CA ASP A 295 -14.26 8.85 -16.58
C ASP A 295 -13.04 9.69 -16.14
N ALA A 296 -11.86 9.35 -16.66
CA ALA A 296 -10.62 10.07 -16.36
C ALA A 296 -10.57 11.50 -16.93
N ARG A 297 -11.37 11.78 -17.98
CA ARG A 297 -11.43 13.06 -18.68
C ARG A 297 -12.31 14.09 -17.97
N SER A 298 -13.17 13.64 -17.06
CA SER A 298 -14.13 14.52 -16.39
C SER A 298 -13.47 15.38 -15.32
N GLU A 299 -13.70 16.70 -15.39
CA GLU A 299 -13.24 17.67 -14.39
C GLU A 299 -13.97 17.53 -13.04
N SER A 300 -15.19 16.98 -13.02
CA SER A 300 -15.97 16.84 -11.77
C SER A 300 -15.76 15.49 -11.07
N MET A 301 -15.32 14.45 -11.81
CA MET A 301 -15.28 13.06 -11.32
C MET A 301 -14.44 12.89 -10.06
N GLN A 302 -13.31 13.59 -9.94
CA GLN A 302 -12.47 13.55 -8.74
C GLN A 302 -13.25 14.03 -7.50
N MET A 303 -14.01 15.11 -7.65
CA MET A 303 -14.80 15.67 -6.56
C MET A 303 -16.00 14.77 -6.24
N ASP A 304 -16.74 14.34 -7.26
CA ASP A 304 -17.92 13.51 -7.10
C ASP A 304 -17.58 12.20 -6.37
N LEU A 305 -16.50 11.53 -6.77
CA LEU A 305 -16.01 10.34 -6.09
C LEU A 305 -15.54 10.62 -4.65
N ASN A 306 -14.78 11.69 -4.40
CA ASN A 306 -14.28 11.97 -3.04
C ASN A 306 -15.39 12.37 -2.06
N LEU A 307 -16.36 13.18 -2.48
CA LEU A 307 -17.40 13.73 -1.61
C LEU A 307 -18.64 12.84 -1.51
N ARG A 308 -19.10 12.26 -2.64
CA ARG A 308 -20.38 11.54 -2.69
C ARG A 308 -20.24 10.03 -2.55
N ILE A 309 -19.04 9.50 -2.79
CA ILE A 309 -18.78 8.05 -2.76
C ILE A 309 -17.85 7.68 -1.61
N LYS A 310 -16.72 8.40 -1.48
CA LYS A 310 -15.67 8.05 -0.52
C LYS A 310 -15.77 8.76 0.83
N TYR A 311 -16.53 9.85 0.90
CA TYR A 311 -16.68 10.68 2.10
C TYR A 311 -15.33 10.99 2.77
N ARG A 312 -14.34 11.41 1.96
CA ARG A 312 -12.95 11.60 2.41
C ARG A 312 -12.34 12.91 1.93
N GLU A 313 -11.10 13.16 2.34
CA GLU A 313 -10.36 14.38 2.05
C GLU A 313 -10.25 14.63 0.53
N SER A 314 -10.55 15.87 0.11
CA SER A 314 -10.68 16.24 -1.30
C SER A 314 -9.36 16.18 -2.10
N PHE A 315 -8.21 16.30 -1.42
CA PHE A 315 -6.91 16.42 -2.06
C PHE A 315 -6.36 15.13 -2.68
N ARG A 316 -7.03 13.99 -2.49
CA ARG A 316 -6.57 12.69 -2.99
C ARG A 316 -7.00 12.50 -4.45
N PRO A 317 -6.09 12.48 -5.44
CA PRO A 317 -6.46 12.05 -6.78
C PRO A 317 -6.71 10.54 -6.80
N PHE A 318 -7.37 10.09 -7.87
CA PHE A 318 -7.58 8.67 -8.12
C PHE A 318 -6.49 8.11 -9.02
N ALA A 319 -6.39 6.79 -9.05
CA ALA A 319 -5.41 6.11 -9.88
C ALA A 319 -5.99 5.86 -11.28
N PRO A 320 -5.19 6.03 -12.35
CA PRO A 320 -5.60 5.60 -13.68
C PRO A 320 -5.41 4.10 -13.87
N SER A 321 -6.38 3.48 -14.55
CA SER A 321 -6.19 2.20 -15.22
C SER A 321 -6.12 2.44 -16.73
N VAL A 322 -5.05 1.95 -17.36
CA VAL A 322 -4.73 2.16 -18.77
C VAL A 322 -4.41 0.82 -19.45
N LEU A 323 -4.79 0.66 -20.73
CA LEU A 323 -4.36 -0.52 -21.49
C LEU A 323 -2.83 -0.59 -21.53
N ALA A 324 -2.25 -1.77 -21.28
CA ALA A 324 -0.80 -1.93 -21.16
C ALA A 324 -0.04 -1.43 -22.41
N GLY A 325 -0.55 -1.72 -23.61
CA GLY A 325 0.04 -1.25 -24.87
C GLY A 325 -0.10 0.25 -25.15
N ARG A 326 -0.80 1.00 -24.30
CA ARG A 326 -1.06 2.43 -24.45
C ARG A 326 -0.43 3.27 -23.34
N VAL A 327 0.22 2.66 -22.34
CA VAL A 327 0.75 3.38 -21.17
C VAL A 327 1.68 4.54 -21.56
N SER A 328 2.58 4.29 -22.52
CA SER A 328 3.54 5.28 -23.02
C SER A 328 2.86 6.41 -23.82
N ASP A 329 1.60 6.30 -24.21
CA ASP A 329 0.88 7.38 -24.90
C ASP A 329 0.35 8.45 -23.93
N TYR A 330 0.26 8.10 -22.64
CA TYR A 330 -0.34 8.94 -21.60
C TYR A 330 0.65 9.34 -20.50
N PHE A 331 1.62 8.47 -20.19
CA PHE A 331 2.55 8.66 -19.09
C PHE A 331 4.00 8.55 -19.55
N ASP A 332 4.90 9.20 -18.82
CA ASP A 332 6.35 9.03 -18.96
C ASP A 332 6.79 7.72 -18.28
N LEU A 333 6.33 6.62 -18.88
CA LEU A 333 6.56 5.25 -18.43
C LEU A 333 6.57 4.34 -19.66
N ASP A 334 7.63 3.56 -19.82
CA ASP A 334 7.91 2.72 -20.98
C ASP A 334 7.63 1.22 -20.77
N ARG A 335 7.03 0.88 -19.63
CA ARG A 335 6.83 -0.50 -19.18
C ARG A 335 5.51 -0.69 -18.42
N GLN A 336 5.20 -1.93 -18.10
CA GLN A 336 4.00 -2.27 -17.34
C GLN A 336 4.11 -1.86 -15.86
N SER A 337 2.99 -1.43 -15.28
CA SER A 337 2.82 -1.24 -13.84
C SER A 337 1.46 -1.83 -13.43
N PRO A 338 1.35 -3.16 -13.31
CA PRO A 338 0.03 -3.81 -13.16
C PRO A 338 -0.64 -3.60 -11.79
N TYR A 339 0.08 -3.03 -10.81
CA TYR A 339 -0.31 -3.10 -9.40
C TYR A 339 -0.55 -1.74 -8.72
N MET A 340 -0.54 -0.62 -9.45
CA MET A 340 -0.61 0.73 -8.86
C MET A 340 0.50 1.01 -7.83
N LEU A 341 1.71 0.50 -8.10
CA LEU A 341 2.86 0.64 -7.21
C LEU A 341 3.97 1.55 -7.77
N ILE A 342 3.77 2.13 -8.95
CA ILE A 342 4.66 3.10 -9.57
C ILE A 342 3.89 4.38 -9.86
N VAL A 343 4.51 5.51 -9.54
CA VAL A 343 4.08 6.84 -9.98
C VAL A 343 4.95 7.29 -11.14
N ALA A 344 4.31 7.77 -12.20
CA ALA A 344 4.99 8.41 -13.31
C ALA A 344 4.29 9.72 -13.70
N PRO A 345 5.03 10.70 -14.25
CA PRO A 345 4.44 11.91 -14.79
C PRO A 345 3.48 11.62 -15.95
N VAL A 346 2.39 12.37 -16.05
CA VAL A 346 1.59 12.49 -17.29
C VAL A 346 2.47 13.09 -18.38
N LYS A 347 2.37 12.63 -19.62
CA LYS A 347 3.16 13.15 -20.75
C LYS A 347 2.97 14.67 -20.91
N GLU A 348 4.07 15.37 -21.18
CA GLU A 348 4.10 16.83 -21.23
C GLU A 348 3.06 17.42 -22.20
N GLN A 349 2.93 16.84 -23.40
CA GLN A 349 1.95 17.25 -24.43
C GLN A 349 0.47 17.15 -24.01
N ARG A 350 0.18 16.45 -22.90
CA ARG A 350 -1.17 16.30 -22.34
C ARG A 350 -1.42 17.24 -21.16
N ARG A 351 -0.38 17.90 -20.64
CA ARG A 351 -0.47 18.76 -19.46
C ARG A 351 -1.11 20.10 -19.83
N LEU A 352 -1.86 20.63 -18.88
CA LEU A 352 -2.42 21.98 -18.93
C LEU A 352 -1.72 22.84 -17.89
N THR A 353 -1.50 24.12 -18.20
CA THR A 353 -1.01 25.09 -17.23
C THR A 353 -2.22 25.68 -16.49
N PRO A 354 -2.41 25.35 -15.20
CA PRO A 354 -3.51 25.92 -14.45
C PRO A 354 -3.25 27.40 -14.13
N PRO A 355 -4.29 28.21 -13.93
CA PRO A 355 -4.12 29.59 -13.49
C PRO A 355 -3.49 29.65 -12.09
N PRO A 356 -2.78 30.73 -11.74
CA PRO A 356 -2.24 30.89 -10.40
C PRO A 356 -3.36 30.95 -9.35
N VAL A 357 -3.16 30.26 -8.22
CA VAL A 357 -4.04 30.30 -7.05
C VAL A 357 -3.31 31.04 -5.93
N ALA A 358 -4.02 31.88 -5.19
CA ALA A 358 -3.47 32.52 -4.00
C ALA A 358 -2.97 31.46 -3.01
N ALA A 359 -1.78 31.68 -2.46
CA ALA A 359 -1.24 30.80 -1.43
C ALA A 359 -2.14 30.83 -0.19
N GLY A 360 -2.54 29.66 0.30
CA GLY A 360 -3.37 29.52 1.47
C GLY A 360 -3.45 28.07 1.94
N ASP A 361 -4.02 27.88 3.13
CA ASP A 361 -4.21 26.55 3.75
C ASP A 361 -5.40 25.79 3.15
N ASP A 362 -6.25 26.44 2.35
CA ASP A 362 -7.32 25.73 1.64
C ASP A 362 -6.78 25.10 0.36
N LEU A 363 -6.75 23.76 0.35
CA LEU A 363 -6.30 22.98 -0.81
C LEU A 363 -7.37 22.90 -1.90
N LEU A 364 -8.65 23.14 -1.59
CA LEU A 364 -9.75 22.94 -2.55
C LEU A 364 -9.57 23.72 -3.86
N PRO A 365 -9.17 25.00 -3.86
CA PRO A 365 -8.95 25.74 -5.10
C PRO A 365 -7.83 25.15 -5.96
N VAL A 366 -6.78 24.60 -5.35
CA VAL A 366 -5.66 23.95 -6.05
C VAL A 366 -6.06 22.59 -6.61
N VAL A 367 -6.83 21.82 -5.84
CA VAL A 367 -7.34 20.49 -6.21
C VAL A 367 -8.29 20.57 -7.40
N ARG A 368 -9.08 21.64 -7.51
CA ARG A 368 -10.08 21.82 -8.58
C ARG A 368 -9.49 22.18 -9.94
N GLN A 369 -8.19 22.38 -10.04
CA GLN A 369 -7.58 22.82 -11.30
C GLN A 369 -7.32 21.63 -12.21
N ALA A 370 -7.86 21.68 -13.42
CA ALA A 370 -7.45 20.77 -14.48
C ALA A 370 -5.96 20.98 -14.79
N ARG A 371 -5.19 19.88 -14.77
CA ARG A 371 -3.74 19.85 -15.01
C ARG A 371 -3.36 19.02 -16.24
N SER A 372 -4.33 18.39 -16.87
CA SER A 372 -4.16 17.65 -18.11
C SER A 372 -5.51 17.44 -18.79
N ASP A 373 -5.49 16.82 -19.96
CA ASP A 373 -6.68 16.23 -20.60
C ASP A 373 -7.27 15.02 -19.82
N LEU A 374 -6.63 14.61 -18.72
CA LEU A 374 -7.07 13.57 -17.78
C LEU A 374 -7.11 14.12 -16.34
N PRO A 375 -7.96 15.13 -16.07
CA PRO A 375 -7.94 15.86 -14.80
C PRO A 375 -8.25 14.98 -13.58
N ALA A 376 -9.09 13.94 -13.71
CA ALA A 376 -9.53 13.14 -12.56
C ALA A 376 -8.43 12.26 -11.94
N ILE A 377 -7.33 12.03 -12.67
CA ILE A 377 -6.22 11.15 -12.27
C ILE A 377 -4.88 11.87 -12.14
N THR A 378 -4.83 13.16 -12.48
CA THR A 378 -3.58 13.94 -12.52
C THR A 378 -3.40 14.69 -11.21
N HIS A 379 -2.29 14.45 -10.51
CA HIS A 379 -1.96 15.15 -9.27
C HIS A 379 -1.42 16.56 -9.54
N VAL A 380 -1.29 17.37 -8.49
CA VAL A 380 -0.79 18.75 -8.51
C VAL A 380 0.60 18.88 -9.16
N ASP A 381 1.43 17.84 -9.01
CA ASP A 381 2.79 17.74 -9.57
C ASP A 381 2.81 17.05 -10.95
N TYR A 382 1.67 16.93 -11.62
CA TYR A 382 1.47 16.26 -12.90
C TYR A 382 1.76 14.75 -12.89
N SER A 383 1.82 14.14 -11.71
CA SER A 383 2.03 12.69 -11.58
C SER A 383 0.72 11.90 -11.51
N ALA A 384 0.79 10.61 -11.81
CA ALA A 384 -0.30 9.67 -11.63
C ALA A 384 0.22 8.30 -11.19
N ARG A 385 -0.59 7.55 -10.41
CA ARG A 385 -0.23 6.22 -9.89
C ARG A 385 -0.85 5.11 -10.73
N ILE A 386 -0.07 4.52 -11.62
CA ILE A 386 -0.58 3.85 -12.81
C ILE A 386 -0.90 2.38 -12.55
N GLN A 387 -2.04 1.93 -13.08
CA GLN A 387 -2.31 0.53 -13.33
C GLN A 387 -2.30 0.25 -14.84
N THR A 388 -1.41 -0.60 -15.33
CA THR A 388 -1.51 -1.16 -16.68
C THR A 388 -2.38 -2.41 -16.68
N VAL A 389 -3.30 -2.50 -17.63
CA VAL A 389 -4.25 -3.62 -17.76
C VAL A 389 -3.89 -4.42 -19.00
N ASP A 390 -3.61 -5.71 -18.79
CA ASP A 390 -3.33 -6.67 -19.83
C ASP A 390 -4.46 -7.69 -19.92
N ARG A 391 -4.86 -8.04 -21.15
CA ARG A 391 -6.01 -8.92 -21.39
C ARG A 391 -5.82 -10.31 -20.79
N ALA A 392 -4.59 -10.80 -20.67
CA ALA A 392 -4.34 -12.13 -20.11
C ALA A 392 -4.55 -12.19 -18.59
N ASP A 393 -4.47 -11.05 -17.88
CA ASP A 393 -4.70 -11.02 -16.43
C ASP A 393 -6.19 -10.84 -16.10
N HIS A 394 -6.88 -9.93 -16.82
CA HIS A 394 -8.31 -9.66 -16.59
C HIS A 394 -9.04 -9.28 -17.89
N PRO A 395 -9.56 -10.26 -18.65
CA PRO A 395 -10.16 -10.02 -19.96
C PRO A 395 -11.35 -9.06 -19.93
N ALA A 396 -12.27 -9.23 -18.98
CA ALA A 396 -13.47 -8.39 -18.90
C ALA A 396 -13.14 -6.93 -18.58
N TYR A 397 -12.14 -6.69 -17.72
CA TYR A 397 -11.70 -5.34 -17.39
C TYR A 397 -10.94 -4.69 -18.55
N TYR A 398 -10.08 -5.47 -19.24
CA TYR A 398 -9.41 -5.02 -20.46
C TYR A 398 -10.43 -4.63 -21.55
N ASP A 399 -11.40 -5.50 -21.82
CA ASP A 399 -12.41 -5.31 -22.87
C ASP A 399 -13.28 -4.08 -22.58
N LEU A 400 -13.57 -3.77 -21.31
CA LEU A 400 -14.22 -2.53 -20.88
C LEU A 400 -13.42 -1.28 -21.25
N ILE A 401 -12.12 -1.26 -20.92
CA ILE A 401 -11.27 -0.10 -21.22
C ILE A 401 -11.06 0.03 -22.74
N GLN A 402 -10.90 -1.08 -23.46
CA GLN A 402 -10.81 -1.08 -24.92
C GLN A 402 -12.11 -0.54 -25.56
N ARG A 403 -13.28 -0.94 -25.05
CA ARG A 403 -14.55 -0.42 -25.55
C ARG A 403 -14.69 1.07 -25.25
N PHE A 404 -14.29 1.50 -24.06
CA PHE A 404 -14.26 2.92 -23.69
C PHE A 404 -13.33 3.72 -24.61
N GLU A 405 -12.14 3.20 -24.95
CA GLU A 405 -11.24 3.81 -25.94
C GLU A 405 -11.90 3.93 -27.31
N ALA A 406 -12.59 2.90 -27.78
CA ALA A 406 -13.28 2.93 -29.07
C ALA A 406 -14.39 3.99 -29.13
N LEU A 407 -15.04 4.30 -28.01
CA LEU A 407 -16.07 5.34 -27.91
C LEU A 407 -15.48 6.74 -27.80
N THR A 408 -14.38 6.88 -27.07
CA THR A 408 -13.91 8.19 -26.55
C THR A 408 -12.57 8.65 -27.12
N GLY A 409 -11.82 7.75 -27.74
CA GLY A 409 -10.40 7.95 -28.08
C GLY A 409 -9.46 7.88 -26.87
N CYS A 410 -9.96 7.58 -25.66
CA CYS A 410 -9.19 7.55 -24.42
C CYS A 410 -9.06 6.14 -23.85
N ALA A 411 -7.83 5.64 -23.70
CA ALA A 411 -7.53 4.31 -23.17
C ALA A 411 -7.37 4.29 -21.63
N VAL A 412 -7.82 5.35 -20.94
CA VAL A 412 -7.62 5.56 -19.51
C VAL A 412 -8.97 5.78 -18.83
N ILE A 413 -9.19 5.06 -17.74
CA ILE A 413 -10.33 5.26 -16.83
C ILE A 413 -9.84 5.49 -15.40
N VAL A 414 -10.69 6.11 -14.57
CA VAL A 414 -10.48 6.18 -13.14
C VAL A 414 -10.68 4.80 -12.52
N ASN A 415 -9.80 4.42 -11.60
CA ASN A 415 -9.98 3.27 -10.73
C ASN A 415 -9.64 3.65 -9.28
N THR A 416 -10.57 3.33 -8.38
CA THR A 416 -10.36 3.38 -6.94
C THR A 416 -10.93 2.15 -6.26
N SER A 417 -10.51 1.91 -5.01
CA SER A 417 -11.03 0.81 -4.19
C SER A 417 -12.55 0.77 -4.16
N PHE A 418 -13.15 -0.42 -4.15
CA PHE A 418 -14.58 -0.55 -3.90
C PHE A 418 -14.83 -0.76 -2.42
N ASN A 419 -15.01 0.36 -1.72
CA ASN A 419 -15.29 0.47 -0.29
C ASN A 419 -15.70 1.91 0.06
N VAL A 420 -16.04 2.14 1.32
CA VAL A 420 -16.16 3.46 1.93
C VAL A 420 -15.06 3.64 2.98
N ARG A 421 -14.91 4.85 3.52
CA ARG A 421 -13.96 5.11 4.61
C ARG A 421 -14.26 4.18 5.80
N GLY A 422 -13.22 3.60 6.39
CA GLY A 422 -13.33 2.70 7.55
C GLY A 422 -13.56 1.22 7.20
N GLU A 423 -13.88 0.89 5.95
CA GLU A 423 -14.18 -0.49 5.52
C GLU A 423 -13.09 -1.06 4.59
N PRO A 424 -12.83 -2.38 4.62
CA PRO A 424 -11.97 -3.06 3.65
C PRO A 424 -12.60 -3.03 2.24
N ILE A 425 -11.82 -3.39 1.22
CA ILE A 425 -12.34 -3.63 -0.13
C ILE A 425 -13.44 -4.72 -0.04
N VAL A 426 -14.56 -4.50 -0.72
CA VAL A 426 -15.70 -5.43 -0.71
C VAL A 426 -15.28 -6.82 -1.20
N CYS A 427 -15.66 -7.86 -0.45
CA CYS A 427 -15.29 -9.24 -0.80
C CYS A 427 -16.48 -9.96 -1.45
N THR A 428 -17.63 -9.92 -0.77
CA THR A 428 -18.85 -10.66 -1.13
C THR A 428 -19.83 -9.82 -1.97
N PRO A 429 -20.81 -10.44 -2.65
CA PRO A 429 -21.88 -9.71 -3.33
C PRO A 429 -22.70 -8.83 -2.38
N GLU A 430 -22.89 -9.29 -1.14
CA GLU A 430 -23.55 -8.54 -0.08
C GLU A 430 -22.76 -7.28 0.31
N ASP A 431 -21.44 -7.41 0.49
CA ASP A 431 -20.58 -6.25 0.78
C ASP A 431 -20.66 -5.20 -0.35
N ALA A 432 -20.64 -5.67 -1.60
CA ALA A 432 -20.72 -4.81 -2.79
C ALA A 432 -22.09 -4.12 -2.88
N TYR A 433 -23.18 -4.84 -2.65
CA TYR A 433 -24.53 -4.28 -2.64
C TYR A 433 -24.73 -3.28 -1.49
N ARG A 434 -24.30 -3.62 -0.27
CA ARG A 434 -24.34 -2.72 0.89
C ARG A 434 -23.57 -1.42 0.61
N CYS A 435 -22.35 -1.52 0.10
CA CYS A 435 -21.55 -0.36 -0.27
C CYS A 435 -22.22 0.46 -1.40
N PHE A 436 -22.78 -0.21 -2.40
CA PHE A 436 -23.55 0.42 -3.46
C PHE A 436 -24.77 1.19 -2.93
N MET A 437 -25.53 0.61 -2.01
CA MET A 437 -26.72 1.24 -1.44
C MET A 437 -26.40 2.40 -0.52
N ARG A 438 -25.25 2.39 0.18
CA ARG A 438 -24.80 3.46 1.09
C ARG A 438 -24.06 4.62 0.41
N THR A 439 -23.80 4.53 -0.89
CA THR A 439 -23.07 5.56 -1.66
C THR A 439 -23.91 6.09 -2.83
N GLU A 440 -23.45 7.17 -3.46
CA GLU A 440 -24.09 7.76 -4.65
C GLU A 440 -23.63 7.13 -5.98
N MET A 441 -23.14 5.88 -5.96
CA MET A 441 -22.80 5.18 -7.21
C MET A 441 -24.06 5.01 -8.06
N ASN A 442 -23.93 5.15 -9.38
CA ASN A 442 -25.07 5.07 -10.28
C ASN A 442 -25.40 3.62 -10.63
N ILE A 443 -24.36 2.80 -10.79
CA ILE A 443 -24.47 1.44 -11.32
C ILE A 443 -23.62 0.51 -10.47
N LEU A 444 -24.13 -0.69 -10.21
CA LEU A 444 -23.36 -1.81 -9.68
C LEU A 444 -23.39 -2.94 -10.71
N ALA A 445 -22.21 -3.40 -11.13
CA ALA A 445 -22.06 -4.58 -11.96
C ALA A 445 -21.50 -5.74 -11.11
N LEU A 446 -22.31 -6.75 -10.84
CA LEU A 446 -21.97 -8.00 -10.17
C LEU A 446 -21.83 -9.12 -11.20
N GLU A 447 -20.62 -9.38 -11.68
CA GLU A 447 -20.38 -10.24 -12.84
C GLU A 447 -21.33 -9.85 -13.98
N ASP A 448 -22.17 -10.75 -14.48
CA ASP A 448 -23.09 -10.54 -15.62
C ASP A 448 -24.37 -9.74 -15.27
N TYR A 449 -24.54 -9.35 -14.00
CA TYR A 449 -25.74 -8.67 -13.51
C TYR A 449 -25.46 -7.19 -13.27
N VAL A 450 -26.30 -6.33 -13.86
CA VAL A 450 -26.22 -4.89 -13.72
C VAL A 450 -27.42 -4.38 -12.93
N LEU A 451 -27.14 -3.63 -11.87
CA LEU A 451 -28.12 -3.01 -11.01
C LEU A 451 -28.03 -1.49 -11.16
N LEU A 452 -29.17 -0.84 -11.36
CA LEU A 452 -29.26 0.62 -11.43
C LEU A 452 -29.75 1.15 -10.09
N LYS A 453 -29.08 2.20 -9.59
CA LYS A 453 -29.35 2.76 -8.26
C LYS A 453 -30.79 3.25 -8.12
N GLU A 454 -31.30 3.87 -9.18
CA GLU A 454 -32.66 4.41 -9.26
C GLU A 454 -33.77 3.35 -9.29
N GLU A 455 -33.43 2.10 -9.58
CA GLU A 455 -34.38 0.97 -9.60
C GLU A 455 -34.38 0.21 -8.27
N GLN A 456 -33.40 0.44 -7.39
CA GLN A 456 -33.29 -0.34 -6.15
C GLN A 456 -34.30 0.10 -5.10
N PRO A 457 -34.77 -0.85 -4.25
CA PRO A 457 -35.60 -0.52 -3.12
C PRO A 457 -34.85 0.41 -2.14
N PRO A 458 -35.58 1.22 -1.35
CA PRO A 458 -34.96 2.03 -0.30
C PRO A 458 -34.12 1.17 0.65
N TRP A 459 -32.91 1.62 0.97
CA TRP A 459 -32.09 0.95 1.97
C TRP A 459 -32.66 1.25 3.38
N PRO A 460 -32.80 0.24 4.27
CA PRO A 460 -33.45 0.43 5.58
C PRO A 460 -32.75 1.44 6.49
N GLU A 461 -31.44 1.59 6.33
CA GLU A 461 -30.62 2.57 7.04
C GLU A 461 -30.44 3.80 6.14
N GLY A 462 -30.52 5.02 6.69
CA GLY A 462 -30.33 6.23 5.90
C GLY A 462 -28.99 6.22 5.14
N LYS A 463 -28.89 6.96 4.03
CA LYS A 463 -27.62 7.09 3.28
C LYS A 463 -26.52 7.57 4.23
N GLY A 464 -25.55 6.70 4.52
CA GLY A 464 -24.38 7.03 5.34
C GLY A 464 -24.57 6.95 6.86
N GLU A 465 -25.74 6.55 7.38
CA GLU A 465 -25.88 6.24 8.80
C GLU A 465 -25.07 4.96 9.13
N GLY A 466 -24.39 4.94 10.28
CA GLY A 466 -23.55 3.81 10.70
C GLY A 466 -22.23 3.64 9.95
N LEU A 467 -21.74 4.65 9.20
CA LEU A 467 -20.34 4.68 8.76
C LEU A 467 -19.49 4.98 10.00
N GLU A 468 -19.17 3.94 10.76
CA GLU A 468 -18.41 4.07 11.99
C GLU A 468 -17.09 4.83 11.70
N SER A 469 -16.84 5.86 12.49
CA SER A 469 -15.50 6.46 12.53
C SER A 469 -14.51 5.37 12.93
N GLU A 470 -13.28 5.44 12.41
CA GLU A 470 -12.18 4.49 12.68
C GLU A 470 -11.76 4.40 14.18
N ASP A 471 -12.57 4.94 15.08
CA ASP A 471 -12.33 5.18 16.50
C ASP A 471 -13.06 4.18 17.42
N ALA A 472 -13.56 3.05 16.91
CA ALA A 472 -14.05 1.94 17.74
C ALA A 472 -12.94 1.28 18.60
N SER A 473 -11.67 1.66 18.38
CA SER A 473 -10.52 1.13 19.12
C SER A 473 -9.78 2.18 19.96
N ARG A 474 -10.37 3.34 20.26
CA ARG A 474 -9.83 4.16 21.35
C ARG A 474 -10.30 3.56 22.66
N PRO A 475 -9.42 2.94 23.48
CA PRO A 475 -9.72 2.91 24.90
C PRO A 475 -9.96 4.36 25.28
N SER A 476 -11.13 4.65 25.86
CA SER A 476 -11.40 5.95 26.46
C SER A 476 -10.16 6.34 27.27
N ALA A 477 -9.66 7.56 27.10
CA ALA A 477 -8.64 8.12 27.97
C ALA A 477 -9.24 8.37 29.37
N GLY A 478 -9.79 7.33 29.99
CA GLY A 478 -10.01 7.25 31.40
C GLY A 478 -8.65 6.99 32.02
N ASP A 479 -8.29 7.85 32.97
CA ASP A 479 -7.07 7.82 33.77
C ASP A 479 -6.47 6.40 33.86
N GLN A 480 -5.41 6.14 33.09
CA GLN A 480 -4.53 5.04 33.48
C GLN A 480 -4.03 5.39 34.88
N PRO A 481 -4.26 4.53 35.90
CA PRO A 481 -3.92 4.89 37.26
C PRO A 481 -2.41 5.07 37.33
N ARG A 482 -1.95 6.34 37.36
CA ARG A 482 -0.53 6.73 37.47
C ARG A 482 0.16 6.07 38.66
N ASP A 483 -0.62 5.59 39.63
CA ASP A 483 -0.15 4.79 40.76
C ASP A 483 0.19 3.34 40.38
N LEU A 484 -0.63 2.68 39.54
CA LEU A 484 -0.33 1.33 39.05
C LEU A 484 0.93 1.31 38.19
N LEU A 485 1.07 2.26 37.27
CA LEU A 485 2.27 2.39 36.45
C LEU A 485 3.52 2.63 37.29
N ARG A 486 3.47 3.53 38.29
CA ARG A 486 4.59 3.74 39.23
C ARG A 486 4.91 2.50 40.04
N ARG A 487 3.90 1.74 40.49
CA ARG A 487 4.10 0.48 41.22
C ARG A 487 4.72 -0.60 40.32
N LEU A 488 4.26 -0.72 39.08
CA LEU A 488 4.83 -1.65 38.09
C LEU A 488 6.26 -1.28 37.73
N GLU A 489 6.56 0.00 37.53
CA GLU A 489 7.91 0.51 37.28
C GLU A 489 8.83 0.23 38.49
N SER A 490 8.36 0.49 39.71
CA SER A 490 9.10 0.13 40.92
C SER A 490 9.31 -1.38 41.05
N LEU A 491 8.35 -2.22 40.65
CA LEU A 491 8.45 -3.68 40.73
C LEU A 491 9.39 -4.23 39.64
N PHE A 492 9.36 -3.62 38.45
CA PHE A 492 10.31 -3.89 37.39
C PHE A 492 11.75 -3.61 37.85
N HIS A 493 12.02 -2.43 38.39
CA HIS A 493 13.38 -2.08 38.85
C HIS A 493 13.84 -2.83 40.11
N ARG A 494 12.94 -3.15 41.05
CA ARG A 494 13.30 -3.84 42.30
C ARG A 494 13.39 -5.35 42.19
N SER A 495 12.62 -5.95 41.30
CA SER A 495 12.44 -7.41 41.27
C SER A 495 12.84 -8.00 39.93
N PHE A 496 12.28 -7.47 38.84
CA PHE A 496 12.51 -8.05 37.51
C PHE A 496 13.94 -7.79 37.02
N LEU A 497 14.39 -6.52 37.01
CA LEU A 497 15.69 -6.13 36.46
C LEU A 497 16.88 -6.78 37.21
N PRO A 498 16.91 -6.86 38.56
CA PRO A 498 17.97 -7.57 39.27
C PRO A 498 17.97 -9.06 38.96
N LEU A 499 16.80 -9.70 38.89
CA LEU A 499 16.67 -11.12 38.56
C LEU A 499 17.09 -11.40 37.11
N ALA A 500 16.69 -10.55 36.16
CA ALA A 500 17.09 -10.66 34.77
C ALA A 500 18.62 -10.52 34.61
N LYS A 501 19.24 -9.59 35.34
CA LYS A 501 20.69 -9.41 35.37
C LYS A 501 21.40 -10.63 36.00
N GLU A 502 20.89 -11.16 37.11
CA GLU A 502 21.41 -12.38 37.74
C GLU A 502 21.32 -13.59 36.80
N LEU A 503 20.20 -13.74 36.07
CA LEU A 503 20.00 -14.81 35.09
C LEU A 503 20.90 -14.63 33.85
N SER A 504 21.18 -13.39 33.45
CA SER A 504 22.11 -13.07 32.37
C SER A 504 23.57 -13.35 32.75
N ASP A 505 23.99 -12.93 33.94
CA ASP A 505 25.33 -13.21 34.48
C ASP A 505 25.60 -14.71 34.63
N ARG A 506 24.54 -15.52 34.82
CA ARG A 506 24.60 -16.99 34.85
C ARG A 506 24.58 -17.67 33.48
N GLY A 507 24.48 -16.89 32.39
CA GLY A 507 24.38 -17.41 31.03
C GLY A 507 23.08 -18.19 30.76
N GLN A 508 22.07 -18.08 31.64
CA GLN A 508 20.82 -18.82 31.54
C GLN A 508 19.73 -18.04 30.79
N VAL A 509 19.86 -16.72 30.67
CA VAL A 509 18.95 -15.84 29.94
C VAL A 509 19.74 -14.78 29.18
N LEU A 510 19.60 -14.69 27.86
CA LEU A 510 20.16 -13.62 27.03
C LEU A 510 19.31 -12.35 27.15
N VAL A 511 19.32 -11.69 28.31
CA VAL A 511 18.79 -10.34 28.45
C VAL A 511 19.96 -9.44 28.79
N ASP A 512 20.49 -8.70 27.80
CA ASP A 512 21.46 -7.63 28.03
C ASP A 512 20.69 -6.43 28.62
N PRO A 513 20.86 -6.12 29.92
CA PRO A 513 20.15 -5.01 30.54
C PRO A 513 20.78 -3.65 30.21
N GLU A 514 21.94 -3.63 29.52
CA GLU A 514 22.52 -2.38 29.04
C GLU A 514 21.83 -1.96 27.74
N PHE A 515 21.15 -0.81 27.77
CA PHE A 515 20.69 -0.16 26.55
C PHE A 515 21.92 0.28 25.74
N ARG A 516 22.42 -0.60 24.89
CA ARG A 516 23.51 -0.27 23.96
C ARG A 516 22.93 0.59 22.86
N ARG A 517 23.55 1.74 22.62
CA ARG A 517 23.31 2.51 21.41
C ARG A 517 23.82 1.67 20.23
N LEU A 518 22.94 0.87 19.65
CA LEU A 518 23.26 0.10 18.44
C LEU A 518 23.36 1.09 17.28
N PRO A 519 24.52 1.22 16.61
CA PRO A 519 24.59 1.99 15.38
C PRO A 519 23.67 1.34 14.35
N SER A 520 22.92 2.17 13.61
CA SER A 520 22.06 1.69 12.53
C SER A 520 22.85 1.54 11.24
N THR A 521 23.74 0.57 11.22
CA THR A 521 24.49 0.18 10.02
C THR A 521 24.00 -1.16 9.56
N TRP A 522 24.12 -1.41 8.25
CA TRP A 522 23.94 -2.75 7.73
C TRP A 522 24.87 -3.72 8.48
N SER A 523 24.28 -4.76 9.05
CA SER A 523 25.00 -5.85 9.71
C SER A 523 24.92 -7.07 8.80
N ALA A 524 26.00 -7.83 8.69
CA ALA A 524 25.96 -9.07 7.94
C ALA A 524 24.92 -10.00 8.58
N TYR A 525 24.06 -10.60 7.76
CA TYR A 525 23.07 -11.58 8.21
C TYR A 525 23.80 -12.77 8.83
N GLN A 526 23.55 -13.05 10.11
CA GLN A 526 24.22 -14.11 10.89
C GLN A 526 23.34 -15.36 11.06
N GLY A 527 22.07 -15.28 10.62
CA GLY A 527 21.14 -16.39 10.73
C GLY A 527 21.47 -17.54 9.78
N ALA A 528 20.79 -18.65 9.99
CA ALA A 528 20.85 -19.79 9.10
C ALA A 528 20.40 -19.40 7.69
N SER A 529 21.09 -19.94 6.68
CA SER A 529 20.97 -19.51 5.29
C SER A 529 19.77 -20.12 4.56
N THR A 530 19.16 -21.16 5.15
CA THR A 530 17.99 -21.86 4.58
C THR A 530 16.95 -22.19 5.65
N ILE A 531 15.66 -22.26 5.27
CA ILE A 531 14.56 -22.68 6.17
C ILE A 531 14.85 -24.01 6.88
N ARG A 532 15.55 -24.96 6.23
CA ARG A 532 15.90 -26.27 6.80
C ARG A 532 16.76 -26.15 8.06
N GLU A 533 17.51 -25.07 8.18
CA GLU A 533 18.39 -24.81 9.32
C GLU A 533 17.67 -24.02 10.43
N ILE A 534 16.47 -23.48 10.15
CA ILE A 534 15.71 -22.61 11.06
C ILE A 534 14.53 -23.35 11.70
N PHE A 535 13.83 -24.21 10.97
CA PHE A 535 12.61 -24.88 11.43
C PHE A 535 12.74 -26.41 11.41
N GLU A 536 12.47 -27.06 12.55
CA GLU A 536 12.25 -28.51 12.63
C GLU A 536 10.81 -28.82 12.17
N PHE A 537 10.67 -29.51 11.04
CA PHE A 537 9.37 -30.00 10.58
C PHE A 537 9.18 -31.48 10.98
N PRO A 538 7.95 -31.92 11.27
CA PRO A 538 7.67 -33.32 11.56
C PRO A 538 8.26 -34.27 10.50
N PRO A 539 8.76 -35.47 10.87
CA PRO A 539 9.32 -36.45 9.93
C PRO A 539 8.38 -36.82 8.77
N ALA A 540 7.07 -36.68 8.97
CA ALA A 540 6.06 -36.86 7.92
C ALA A 540 6.19 -35.85 6.75
N LEU A 541 6.80 -34.69 6.99
CA LEU A 541 7.09 -33.63 6.00
C LEU A 541 8.54 -33.69 5.46
N GLU A 542 9.42 -34.48 6.06
CA GLU A 542 10.84 -34.61 5.65
C GLU A 542 11.06 -35.52 4.45
N ASN A 543 10.01 -36.19 3.98
CA ASN A 543 10.11 -37.05 2.80
C ASN A 543 10.44 -36.16 1.59
N ALA A 544 11.68 -36.24 1.06
CA ALA A 544 12.13 -35.42 -0.08
C ALA A 544 11.27 -35.61 -1.35
N ALA A 545 10.46 -36.66 -1.38
CA ALA A 545 9.47 -36.96 -2.42
C ALA A 545 8.05 -36.42 -2.11
N ALA A 546 7.82 -35.74 -0.99
CA ALA A 546 6.54 -35.14 -0.69
C ALA A 546 6.19 -34.12 -1.79
N ASP A 547 5.03 -34.32 -2.42
CA ASP A 547 4.42 -33.30 -3.25
C ASP A 547 3.52 -32.47 -2.33
N PRO A 548 3.82 -31.18 -2.10
CA PRO A 548 2.98 -30.32 -1.29
C PRO A 548 1.53 -30.26 -1.79
N LYS A 549 1.29 -30.55 -3.07
CA LYS A 549 -0.06 -30.63 -3.65
C LYS A 549 -0.83 -31.89 -3.24
N ALA A 550 -0.13 -32.91 -2.74
CA ALA A 550 -0.72 -34.16 -2.27
C ALA A 550 -1.04 -34.14 -0.76
N PHE A 551 -0.71 -33.07 -0.03
CA PHE A 551 -1.10 -32.95 1.36
C PHE A 551 -2.63 -32.90 1.49
N PRO A 552 -3.22 -33.67 2.43
CA PRO A 552 -4.64 -33.63 2.68
C PRO A 552 -5.03 -32.20 3.07
N ARG A 553 -6.07 -31.66 2.44
CA ARG A 553 -6.65 -30.38 2.86
C ARG A 553 -7.17 -30.56 4.29
N PRO A 554 -6.93 -29.61 5.21
CA PRO A 554 -7.54 -29.66 6.53
C PRO A 554 -9.06 -29.81 6.37
N ALA A 555 -9.61 -30.77 7.11
CA ALA A 555 -11.00 -31.19 7.04
C ALA A 555 -11.97 -30.06 7.39
#